data_AF-A0A194Q2K2-F1
#
_entry.id   AF-A0A194Q2K2-F1
#
_cell.length_a   1.000
_cell.length_b   1.000
_cell.length_c   1.000
_cell.angle_alpha   90.00
_cell.angle_beta   90.00
_cell.angle_gamma   90.00
#
_symmetry.space_group_name_H-M   'P 1'
#
loop_
_entity.id
_entity.type
_entity.pdbx_description
1 polymer ?
#
loop_
_entity_poly.entity_id
_entity_poly.type
_entity_poly.pdbx_seq_one_letter_code
_entity_poly.pdbx_strand_id
1 'polypeptide(L)'
;MSTITLEFLQDLLKEDHPDVDIQEFEGAPGTKRGDNYTSMVYRISLKGIKKKEEESEAWEGSIIYKCLPESILRREAFKSDELFCNEVAFYNKIWPTLAKFQSQWDKVNHPFKAIPKCYLAQNDLVILKDLKQLGFVMPDRRQGLTIEQCYFVLKHLSHFHALSMAMKCHNPEGFYELLNIQDGISEVFFVPENVDYYRSYYTEAIQNAIAMVEEELRDSEDKELYLEKFREFGSEETFFQTMMELAAPREPLAVICHGDCWTNNLLFRFVNVFFVPENVDYYRSYYTEAIQNAIAMVEEELRDSEDKELYLEKFREFGSEETFFQTMMELAAPREPLAVICHGDCWTNNLLFRFVNGDIAEMYMVDFQLARYASPALDLVYVMYLCLGREQRAAHLPSLLEYYTDELHARVADMSDEDSSFHTTLNRDALFEIVQDEFKRCSQFGLGIALDMYPIMTCDSDEAPNLYQTKESEVCSSHECVKPVWTSNAACRKKMTDLVQELVDGGLL
;
A
#
# COMPACT_ATOMS: atom_id res chain seq x y z
N MET A 1 -23.58 14.22 -0.86
CA MET A 1 -23.35 15.55 -1.50
C MET A 1 -23.88 16.75 -0.70
N SER A 2 -24.44 16.60 0.51
CA SER A 2 -25.11 17.70 1.25
C SER A 2 -24.19 18.82 1.77
N THR A 3 -22.91 18.83 1.40
CA THR A 3 -21.87 19.72 1.95
C THR A 3 -21.12 20.58 0.91
N ILE A 4 -21.38 20.45 -0.40
CA ILE A 4 -20.75 21.30 -1.42
C ILE A 4 -21.58 22.57 -1.61
N THR A 5 -20.97 23.75 -1.43
CA THR A 5 -21.56 25.07 -1.69
C THR A 5 -20.70 25.85 -2.68
N LEU A 6 -21.28 26.89 -3.31
CA LEU A 6 -20.50 27.81 -4.16
C LEU A 6 -19.37 28.50 -3.39
N GLU A 7 -19.63 28.93 -2.14
CA GLU A 7 -18.63 29.53 -1.26
C GLU A 7 -17.46 28.57 -1.01
N PHE A 8 -17.75 27.31 -0.68
CA PHE A 8 -16.73 26.28 -0.51
C PHE A 8 -15.87 26.09 -1.76
N LEU A 9 -16.50 25.99 -2.94
CA LEU A 9 -15.78 25.81 -4.21
C LEU A 9 -14.95 27.04 -4.59
N GLN A 10 -15.47 28.24 -4.32
CA GLN A 10 -14.77 29.50 -4.53
C GLN A 10 -13.52 29.57 -3.65
N ASP A 11 -13.64 29.21 -2.37
CA ASP A 11 -12.52 29.16 -1.44
C ASP A 11 -11.50 28.08 -1.79
N LEU A 12 -11.96 26.92 -2.23
CA LEU A 12 -11.11 25.79 -2.61
C LEU A 12 -10.22 26.12 -3.81
N LEU A 13 -10.74 26.87 -4.78
CA LEU A 13 -10.07 27.13 -6.07
C LEU A 13 -9.43 28.52 -6.18
N LYS A 14 -9.55 29.38 -5.17
CA LYS A 14 -9.04 30.76 -5.21
C LYS A 14 -7.54 30.90 -5.48
N GLU A 15 -6.73 29.93 -5.07
CA GLU A 15 -5.29 29.98 -5.33
C GLU A 15 -4.95 29.73 -6.81
N ASP A 16 -5.67 28.81 -7.46
CA ASP A 16 -5.47 28.49 -8.88
C ASP A 16 -6.19 29.47 -9.81
N HIS A 17 -7.30 30.02 -9.33
CA HIS A 17 -8.24 30.83 -10.10
C HIS A 17 -8.67 32.08 -9.32
N PRO A 18 -7.74 32.97 -8.92
CA PRO A 18 -8.05 34.13 -8.06
C PRO A 18 -9.01 35.12 -8.70
N ASP A 19 -9.01 35.20 -10.04
CA ASP A 19 -9.83 36.14 -10.80
C ASP A 19 -11.18 35.55 -11.25
N VAL A 20 -11.50 34.32 -10.85
CA VAL A 20 -12.72 33.62 -11.26
C VAL A 20 -13.80 33.78 -10.20
N ASP A 21 -14.98 34.22 -10.61
CA ASP A 21 -16.23 34.19 -9.85
C ASP A 21 -17.03 32.95 -10.27
N ILE A 22 -17.10 31.93 -9.42
CA ILE A 22 -17.84 30.68 -9.68
C ILE A 22 -19.32 30.92 -9.41
N GLN A 23 -20.16 30.68 -10.41
CA GLN A 23 -21.58 31.03 -10.38
C GLN A 23 -22.50 29.80 -10.32
N GLU A 24 -22.05 28.68 -10.88
CA GLU A 24 -22.83 27.45 -10.98
C GLU A 24 -21.92 26.23 -10.83
N PHE A 25 -22.45 25.18 -10.22
CA PHE A 25 -21.84 23.85 -10.26
C PHE A 25 -22.88 22.76 -10.45
N GLU A 26 -22.48 21.68 -11.11
CA GLU A 26 -23.28 20.48 -11.28
C GLU A 26 -22.43 19.25 -10.99
N GLY A 27 -22.95 18.34 -10.16
CA GLY A 27 -22.31 17.06 -9.85
C GLY A 27 -22.93 15.92 -10.65
N ALA A 28 -22.08 15.12 -11.29
CA ALA A 28 -22.46 13.87 -11.93
C ALA A 28 -21.50 12.75 -11.53
N PRO A 29 -21.89 11.46 -11.60
CA PRO A 29 -20.95 10.36 -11.43
C PRO A 29 -19.72 10.53 -12.33
N GLY A 30 -18.52 10.50 -11.73
CA GLY A 30 -17.25 10.73 -12.42
C GLY A 30 -16.77 9.51 -13.20
N THR A 31 -17.24 8.33 -12.80
CA THR A 31 -16.87 7.01 -13.31
C THR A 31 -18.12 6.18 -13.63
N LYS A 32 -17.96 5.14 -14.46
CA LYS A 32 -19.05 4.19 -14.77
C LYS A 32 -19.13 3.10 -13.70
N ARG A 33 -20.24 2.35 -13.70
CA ARG A 33 -20.38 1.16 -12.83
C ARG A 33 -19.28 0.14 -13.14
N GLY A 34 -18.56 -0.29 -12.11
CA GLY A 34 -17.40 -1.17 -12.20
C GLY A 34 -16.06 -0.47 -12.44
N ASP A 35 -15.99 0.87 -12.45
CA ASP A 35 -14.71 1.59 -12.56
C ASP A 35 -14.07 1.88 -11.19
N ASN A 36 -14.86 1.88 -10.11
CA ASN A 36 -14.41 2.05 -8.73
C ASN A 36 -15.27 1.16 -7.79
N TYR A 37 -14.65 0.57 -6.78
CA TYR A 37 -15.26 -0.44 -5.89
C TYR A 37 -15.25 -0.04 -4.39
N THR A 38 -14.47 0.97 -4.02
CA THR A 38 -14.20 1.35 -2.62
C THR A 38 -14.73 2.74 -2.26
N SER A 39 -15.09 3.55 -3.26
CA SER A 39 -15.52 4.94 -3.06
C SER A 39 -16.47 5.44 -4.14
N MET A 40 -17.28 6.44 -3.81
CA MET A 40 -18.07 7.16 -4.81
C MET A 40 -17.24 8.28 -5.40
N VAL A 41 -17.15 8.33 -6.72
CA VAL A 41 -16.43 9.37 -7.46
C VAL A 41 -17.42 10.23 -8.22
N TYR A 42 -17.37 11.54 -8.02
CA TYR A 42 -18.19 12.51 -8.73
C TYR A 42 -17.30 13.49 -9.49
N ARG A 43 -17.70 13.84 -10.71
CA ARG A 43 -17.17 15.00 -11.42
C ARG A 43 -18.08 16.19 -11.11
N ILE A 44 -17.50 17.23 -10.52
CA ILE A 44 -18.19 18.50 -10.31
C ILE A 44 -17.76 19.44 -11.42
N SER A 45 -18.69 19.77 -12.32
CA SER A 45 -18.49 20.75 -13.39
C SER A 45 -18.84 22.13 -12.87
N LEU A 46 -18.01 23.12 -13.19
CA LEU A 46 -18.10 24.48 -12.67
C LEU A 46 -18.23 25.45 -13.84
N LYS A 47 -19.10 26.45 -13.68
CA LYS A 47 -19.21 27.60 -14.59
C LYS A 47 -19.08 28.89 -13.81
N GLY A 48 -18.39 29.85 -14.40
CA GLY A 48 -18.14 31.13 -13.78
C GLY A 48 -17.70 32.19 -14.78
N ILE A 49 -17.24 33.31 -14.23
CA ILE A 49 -16.72 34.44 -14.99
C ILE A 49 -15.30 34.72 -14.53
N LYS A 50 -14.35 34.72 -15.47
CA LYS A 50 -12.99 35.17 -15.21
C LYS A 50 -12.88 36.67 -15.49
N LYS A 51 -12.54 37.43 -14.47
CA LYS A 51 -12.35 38.88 -14.55
C LYS A 51 -10.97 39.16 -15.15
N LYS A 52 -10.92 39.89 -16.26
CA LYS A 52 -9.69 40.54 -16.75
C LYS A 52 -9.84 42.06 -16.54
N GLU A 53 -8.72 42.77 -16.60
CA GLU A 53 -8.67 44.22 -16.35
C GLU A 53 -9.64 45.03 -17.24
N GLU A 54 -9.95 44.57 -18.45
CA GLU A 54 -10.81 45.29 -19.41
C GLU A 54 -12.07 44.53 -19.87
N GLU A 55 -12.12 43.20 -19.74
CA GLU A 55 -13.28 42.37 -20.16
C GLU A 55 -13.49 41.17 -19.23
N SER A 56 -14.73 40.72 -19.12
CA SER A 56 -15.10 39.51 -18.37
C SER A 56 -15.35 38.37 -19.36
N GLU A 57 -14.66 37.24 -19.19
CA GLU A 57 -14.81 36.07 -20.05
C GLU A 57 -15.52 34.93 -19.32
N ALA A 58 -16.32 34.15 -20.05
CA ALA A 58 -16.89 32.93 -19.52
C ALA A 58 -15.77 31.94 -19.16
N TRP A 59 -15.92 31.29 -18.02
CA TRP A 59 -14.97 30.31 -17.51
C TRP A 59 -15.68 29.01 -17.21
N GLU A 60 -15.04 27.90 -17.57
CA GLU A 60 -15.46 26.55 -17.24
C GLU A 60 -14.31 25.82 -16.57
N GLY A 61 -14.63 24.99 -15.57
CA GLY A 61 -13.67 24.17 -14.86
C GLY A 61 -14.30 22.91 -14.32
N SER A 62 -13.50 21.97 -13.82
CA SER A 62 -14.02 20.81 -13.09
C SER A 62 -13.04 20.27 -12.07
N ILE A 63 -13.60 19.57 -11.09
CA ILE A 63 -12.87 18.84 -10.05
C ILE A 63 -13.43 17.43 -9.90
N ILE A 64 -12.61 16.53 -9.37
CA ILE A 64 -13.02 15.20 -8.95
C ILE A 64 -13.28 15.24 -7.44
N TYR A 65 -14.48 14.84 -7.04
CA TYR A 65 -14.92 14.73 -5.65
C TYR A 65 -15.10 13.26 -5.31
N LYS A 66 -14.24 12.72 -4.44
CA LYS A 66 -14.26 11.33 -3.99
C LYS A 66 -14.71 11.28 -2.54
N CYS A 67 -15.70 10.44 -2.23
CA CYS A 67 -16.21 10.28 -0.86
C CYS A 67 -16.59 8.84 -0.55
N LEU A 68 -16.72 8.52 0.74
CA LEU A 68 -17.09 7.18 1.19
C LEU A 68 -18.50 6.77 0.69
N PRO A 69 -18.72 5.51 0.28
CA PRO A 69 -20.04 5.01 -0.13
C PRO A 69 -21.09 5.22 0.96
N GLU A 70 -22.36 5.50 0.68
CA GLU A 70 -23.33 5.74 1.77
C GLU A 70 -23.65 4.48 2.60
N SER A 71 -23.49 3.29 2.03
CA SER A 71 -23.76 2.01 2.69
C SER A 71 -22.62 1.59 3.63
N ILE A 72 -22.91 1.49 4.93
CA ILE A 72 -21.95 1.02 5.96
C ILE A 72 -21.50 -0.41 5.68
N LEU A 73 -22.42 -1.31 5.33
CA LEU A 73 -22.09 -2.71 5.01
C LEU A 73 -21.03 -2.82 3.89
N ARG A 74 -21.14 -1.96 2.87
CA ARG A 74 -20.15 -1.94 1.78
C ARG A 74 -18.84 -1.33 2.22
N ARG A 75 -18.85 -0.30 3.08
CA ARG A 75 -17.63 0.24 3.66
C ARG A 75 -16.87 -0.81 4.46
N GLU A 76 -17.57 -1.53 5.33
CA GLU A 76 -16.97 -2.59 6.16
C GLU A 76 -16.41 -3.72 5.30
N ALA A 77 -17.14 -4.13 4.26
CA ALA A 77 -16.72 -5.21 3.38
C ALA A 77 -15.48 -4.89 2.54
N PHE A 78 -15.37 -3.66 2.06
CA PHE A 78 -14.25 -3.21 1.23
C PHE A 78 -13.20 -2.42 2.03
N LYS A 79 -13.30 -2.40 3.37
CA LYS A 79 -12.43 -1.62 4.27
C LYS A 79 -12.25 -0.17 3.81
N SER A 80 -13.35 0.43 3.33
CA SER A 80 -13.32 1.71 2.64
C SER A 80 -12.79 2.82 3.53
N ASP A 81 -13.13 2.83 4.83
CA ASP A 81 -12.66 3.84 5.77
C ASP A 81 -11.13 3.79 5.95
N GLU A 82 -10.54 2.59 6.13
CA GLU A 82 -9.09 2.41 6.26
C GLU A 82 -8.35 2.78 4.97
N LEU A 83 -8.88 2.37 3.82
CA LEU A 83 -8.37 2.72 2.49
C LEU A 83 -8.40 4.23 2.25
N PHE A 84 -9.48 4.90 2.68
CA PHE A 84 -9.60 6.34 2.58
C PHE A 84 -8.57 7.05 3.48
N CYS A 85 -8.34 6.55 4.70
CA CYS A 85 -7.31 7.08 5.59
C CYS A 85 -5.91 7.02 4.96
N ASN A 86 -5.59 5.93 4.25
CA ASN A 86 -4.32 5.81 3.52
C ASN A 86 -4.18 6.88 2.43
N GLU A 87 -5.23 7.09 1.63
CA GLU A 87 -5.22 8.11 0.57
C GLU A 87 -5.10 9.52 1.15
N VAL A 88 -5.75 9.79 2.29
CA VAL A 88 -5.61 11.06 3.02
C VAL A 88 -4.19 11.25 3.53
N ALA A 89 -3.59 10.23 4.16
CA ALA A 89 -2.21 10.26 4.62
C ALA A 89 -1.24 10.47 3.45
N PHE A 90 -1.53 9.86 2.29
CA PHE A 90 -0.74 10.04 1.09
C PHE A 90 -0.71 11.51 0.65
N TYR A 91 -1.87 12.13 0.45
CA TYR A 91 -1.94 13.50 -0.06
C TYR A 91 -1.53 14.56 0.97
N ASN A 92 -1.78 14.35 2.26
CA ASN A 92 -1.49 15.36 3.29
C ASN A 92 -0.06 15.26 3.84
N LYS A 93 0.57 14.07 3.83
CA LYS A 93 1.86 13.83 4.49
C LYS A 93 2.91 13.26 3.53
N ILE A 94 2.63 12.12 2.90
CA ILE A 94 3.63 11.38 2.11
C ILE A 94 4.06 12.19 0.89
N TRP A 95 3.12 12.53 0.01
CA TRP A 95 3.42 13.21 -1.24
C TRP A 95 4.08 14.58 -1.04
N PRO A 96 3.59 15.48 -0.17
CA PRO A 96 4.27 16.75 0.09
C PRO A 96 5.70 16.57 0.59
N THR A 97 5.95 15.56 1.43
CA THR A 97 7.29 15.30 1.97
C THR A 97 8.23 14.77 0.89
N LEU A 98 7.79 13.79 0.09
CA LEU A 98 8.59 13.27 -1.03
C LEU A 98 8.84 14.34 -2.10
N ALA A 99 7.84 15.17 -2.40
CA ALA A 99 7.96 16.29 -3.33
C ALA A 99 8.98 17.34 -2.84
N LYS A 100 8.96 17.66 -1.53
CA LYS A 100 9.97 18.52 -0.90
C LYS A 100 11.35 17.87 -0.92
N PHE A 101 11.45 16.57 -0.64
CA PHE A 101 12.72 15.85 -0.63
C PHE A 101 13.43 15.92 -2.00
N GLN A 102 12.75 15.57 -3.09
CA GLN A 102 13.38 15.63 -4.42
C GLN A 102 13.80 17.05 -4.83
N SER A 103 13.13 18.09 -4.33
CA SER A 103 13.48 19.48 -4.64
C SER A 103 14.79 19.96 -4.00
N GLN A 104 15.36 19.17 -3.08
CA GLN A 104 16.63 19.49 -2.40
C GLN A 104 17.86 19.11 -3.23
N TRP A 105 17.67 18.36 -4.32
CA TRP A 105 18.75 17.80 -5.12
C TRP A 105 18.92 18.53 -6.44
N ASP A 106 20.01 19.30 -6.58
CA ASP A 106 20.31 20.06 -7.82
C ASP A 106 20.49 19.15 -9.06
N LYS A 107 20.87 17.88 -8.86
CA LYS A 107 21.01 16.90 -9.95
C LYS A 107 19.67 16.48 -10.56
N VAL A 108 18.54 16.66 -9.84
CA VAL A 108 17.20 16.27 -10.30
C VAL A 108 16.64 17.32 -11.27
N ASN A 109 17.02 17.20 -12.55
CA ASN A 109 16.58 18.12 -13.61
C ASN A 109 15.10 17.93 -13.99
N HIS A 110 14.55 16.74 -13.80
CA HIS A 110 13.18 16.37 -14.17
C HIS A 110 12.47 15.72 -12.98
N PRO A 111 12.02 16.52 -11.99
CA PRO A 111 11.34 16.00 -10.81
C PRO A 111 10.07 15.22 -11.19
N PHE A 112 9.81 14.15 -10.46
CA PHE A 112 8.61 13.35 -10.61
C PHE A 112 7.39 14.19 -10.22
N LYS A 113 6.39 14.26 -11.10
CA LYS A 113 5.20 15.12 -10.98
C LYS A 113 3.90 14.44 -11.42
N ALA A 114 3.91 13.13 -11.62
CA ALA A 114 2.77 12.36 -12.12
C ALA A 114 1.72 12.02 -11.03
N ILE A 115 1.50 12.96 -10.10
CA ILE A 115 0.51 12.88 -9.02
C ILE A 115 -0.47 14.05 -9.18
N PRO A 116 -1.79 13.82 -9.26
CA PRO A 116 -2.75 14.90 -9.44
C PRO A 116 -2.65 15.90 -8.29
N LYS A 117 -2.92 17.17 -8.58
CA LYS A 117 -3.08 18.16 -7.52
C LYS A 117 -4.27 17.76 -6.64
N CYS A 118 -4.01 17.59 -5.35
CA CYS A 118 -5.03 17.46 -4.33
C CYS A 118 -5.37 18.84 -3.78
N TYR A 119 -6.64 19.20 -3.81
CA TYR A 119 -7.16 20.44 -3.23
C TYR A 119 -7.52 20.27 -1.76
N LEU A 120 -8.03 19.08 -1.40
CA LEU A 120 -8.46 18.76 -0.05
C LEU A 120 -8.43 17.24 0.16
N ALA A 121 -7.88 16.79 1.28
CA ALA A 121 -8.01 15.40 1.73
C ALA A 121 -8.34 15.36 3.22
N GLN A 122 -9.48 14.76 3.57
CA GLN A 122 -10.06 14.61 4.89
C GLN A 122 -10.62 13.20 5.04
N ASN A 123 -10.95 12.76 6.26
CA ASN A 123 -11.30 11.36 6.56
C ASN A 123 -12.45 10.77 5.71
N ASP A 124 -13.33 11.59 5.14
CA ASP A 124 -14.48 11.18 4.33
C ASP A 124 -14.52 11.80 2.93
N LEU A 125 -13.54 12.64 2.59
CA LEU A 125 -13.51 13.45 1.37
C LEU A 125 -12.10 13.66 0.81
N VAL A 126 -11.91 13.36 -0.47
CA VAL A 126 -10.73 13.76 -1.26
C VAL A 126 -11.20 14.53 -2.50
N ILE A 127 -10.65 15.73 -2.71
CA ILE A 127 -10.92 16.55 -3.90
C ILE A 127 -9.64 16.71 -4.71
N LEU A 128 -9.68 16.27 -5.96
CA LEU A 128 -8.55 16.27 -6.88
C LEU A 128 -8.85 17.12 -8.12
N LYS A 129 -7.79 17.57 -8.78
CA LYS A 129 -7.87 18.16 -10.12
C LYS A 129 -8.41 17.17 -11.15
N ASP A 130 -9.38 17.61 -11.96
CA ASP A 130 -9.92 16.80 -13.05
C ASP A 130 -8.96 16.83 -14.26
N LEU A 131 -8.19 15.77 -14.41
CA LEU A 131 -7.22 15.62 -15.49
C LEU A 131 -7.89 15.46 -16.86
N LYS A 132 -9.17 15.06 -16.92
CA LYS A 132 -9.86 14.87 -18.20
C LYS A 132 -10.00 16.19 -18.99
N GLN A 133 -10.16 17.32 -18.29
CA GLN A 133 -10.17 18.65 -18.93
C GLN A 133 -8.82 19.03 -19.54
N LEU A 134 -7.73 18.45 -19.08
CA LEU A 134 -6.39 18.66 -19.62
C LEU A 134 -6.08 17.70 -20.79
N GLY A 135 -7.08 16.96 -21.28
CA GLY A 135 -6.94 16.02 -22.39
C GLY A 135 -6.35 14.66 -22.00
N PHE A 136 -6.31 14.33 -20.71
CA PHE A 136 -5.91 13.00 -20.27
C PHE A 136 -7.04 11.99 -20.47
N VAL A 137 -6.65 10.79 -20.87
CA VAL A 137 -7.56 9.66 -21.10
C VAL A 137 -7.07 8.44 -20.33
N MET A 138 -8.03 7.67 -19.84
CA MET A 138 -7.80 6.38 -19.20
C MET A 138 -7.89 5.29 -20.26
N PRO A 139 -6.94 4.34 -20.34
CA PRO A 139 -7.02 3.26 -21.32
C PRO A 139 -8.17 2.29 -21.03
N ASP A 140 -8.55 1.49 -22.03
CA ASP A 140 -9.61 0.50 -21.88
C ASP A 140 -9.11 -0.68 -21.03
N ARG A 141 -9.68 -0.86 -19.82
CA ARG A 141 -9.32 -1.94 -18.90
C ARG A 141 -9.43 -3.35 -19.49
N ARG A 142 -10.27 -3.56 -20.50
CA ARG A 142 -10.44 -4.87 -21.14
C ARG A 142 -9.32 -5.16 -22.13
N GLN A 143 -8.71 -4.13 -22.70
CA GLN A 143 -7.61 -4.24 -23.65
C GLN A 143 -6.24 -4.27 -22.94
N GLY A 144 -6.13 -3.63 -21.78
CA GLY A 144 -4.86 -3.48 -21.07
C GLY A 144 -4.02 -2.34 -21.66
N LEU A 145 -2.70 -2.43 -21.49
CA LEU A 145 -1.75 -1.43 -21.95
C LEU A 145 -1.00 -1.90 -23.21
N THR A 146 -0.66 -0.94 -24.06
CA THR A 146 0.37 -1.15 -25.09
C THR A 146 1.75 -1.23 -24.44
N ILE A 147 2.71 -1.86 -25.13
CA ILE A 147 4.09 -1.97 -24.64
C ILE A 147 4.71 -0.58 -24.41
N GLU A 148 4.45 0.38 -25.29
CA GLU A 148 4.92 1.76 -25.14
C GLU A 148 4.35 2.41 -23.86
N GLN A 149 3.06 2.25 -23.60
CA GLN A 149 2.45 2.72 -22.35
C GLN A 149 3.08 2.04 -21.13
N CYS A 150 3.41 0.75 -21.20
CA CYS A 150 4.10 0.05 -20.11
C CYS A 150 5.47 0.66 -19.81
N TYR A 151 6.28 0.98 -20.82
CA TYR A 151 7.55 1.71 -20.60
C TYR A 151 7.32 3.04 -19.87
N PHE A 152 6.31 3.82 -20.27
CA PHE A 152 5.95 5.05 -19.59
C PHE A 152 5.52 4.83 -18.13
N VAL A 153 4.71 3.80 -17.86
CA VAL A 153 4.26 3.46 -16.50
C VAL A 153 5.46 3.07 -15.63
N LEU A 154 6.34 2.21 -16.13
CA LEU A 154 7.51 1.74 -15.39
C LEU A 154 8.50 2.87 -15.10
N LYS A 155 8.66 3.83 -16.00
CA LYS A 155 9.43 5.05 -15.74
C LYS A 155 8.86 5.86 -14.58
N HIS A 156 7.54 6.04 -14.53
CA HIS A 156 6.91 6.83 -13.48
C HIS A 156 6.90 6.08 -12.13
N LEU A 157 6.70 4.75 -12.14
CA LEU A 157 6.81 3.93 -10.94
C LEU A 157 8.24 3.88 -10.42
N SER A 158 9.25 3.71 -11.28
CA SER A 158 10.65 3.71 -10.85
C SER A 158 11.03 5.05 -10.22
N HIS A 159 10.58 6.16 -10.80
CA HIS A 159 10.82 7.48 -10.22
C HIS A 159 10.11 7.68 -8.88
N PHE A 160 8.86 7.19 -8.76
CA PHE A 160 8.12 7.24 -7.51
C PHE A 160 8.79 6.40 -6.41
N HIS A 161 9.15 5.15 -6.71
CA HIS A 161 9.86 4.25 -5.81
C HIS A 161 11.22 4.82 -5.38
N ALA A 162 11.97 5.40 -6.30
CA ALA A 162 13.26 6.04 -6.04
C ALA A 162 13.19 7.11 -4.96
N LEU A 163 12.10 7.88 -4.87
CA LEU A 163 11.93 8.94 -3.86
C LEU A 163 12.02 8.35 -2.44
N SER A 164 11.26 7.29 -2.18
CA SER A 164 11.27 6.62 -0.88
C SER A 164 12.58 5.88 -0.62
N MET A 165 13.15 5.24 -1.65
CA MET A 165 14.42 4.53 -1.53
C MET A 165 15.58 5.47 -1.18
N ALA A 166 15.68 6.62 -1.86
CA ALA A 166 16.71 7.62 -1.57
C ALA A 166 16.45 8.32 -0.23
N MET A 167 15.19 8.66 0.09
CA MET A 167 14.86 9.30 1.38
C MET A 167 15.20 8.41 2.57
N LYS A 168 15.02 7.09 2.48
CA LYS A 168 15.47 6.14 3.52
C LYS A 168 16.97 6.24 3.82
N CYS A 169 17.78 6.46 2.79
CA CYS A 169 19.23 6.53 2.96
C CYS A 169 19.70 7.89 3.47
N HIS A 170 19.07 8.98 3.05
CA HIS A 170 19.51 10.35 3.38
C HIS A 170 18.77 10.99 4.56
N ASN A 171 17.55 10.57 4.84
CA ASN A 171 16.72 11.05 5.94
C ASN A 171 15.85 9.91 6.52
N PRO A 172 16.47 8.88 7.13
CA PRO A 172 15.76 7.72 7.66
C PRO A 172 14.73 8.12 8.72
N GLU A 173 15.07 9.04 9.64
CA GLU A 173 14.14 9.52 10.67
C GLU A 173 12.90 10.14 10.05
N GLY A 174 13.08 11.12 9.15
CA GLY A 174 11.95 11.74 8.45
C GLY A 174 11.18 10.75 7.58
N PHE A 175 11.83 9.71 7.04
CA PHE A 175 11.14 8.66 6.30
C PHE A 175 10.27 7.79 7.21
N TYR A 176 10.82 7.29 8.32
CA TYR A 176 10.05 6.47 9.25
C TYR A 176 8.99 7.26 10.00
N GLU A 177 9.16 8.58 10.17
CA GLU A 177 8.09 9.48 10.59
C GLU A 177 6.92 9.48 9.61
N LEU A 178 7.13 9.33 8.28
CA LEU A 178 6.03 9.16 7.32
C LEU A 178 5.21 7.90 7.62
N LEU A 179 5.86 6.87 8.16
CA LEU A 179 5.23 5.60 8.50
C LEU A 179 4.62 5.60 9.91
N ASN A 180 5.04 6.52 10.78
CA ASN A 180 4.50 6.67 12.12
C ASN A 180 3.25 7.57 12.13
N ILE A 181 2.18 7.08 12.75
CA ILE A 181 0.86 7.72 12.75
C ILE A 181 0.60 8.48 14.07
N GLN A 182 1.47 8.40 15.11
CA GLN A 182 1.27 9.06 16.42
C GLN A 182 2.60 9.52 17.11
N ASP A 183 2.59 10.70 17.78
CA ASP A 183 3.73 11.38 18.44
C ASP A 183 4.19 10.78 19.81
N GLY A 184 5.42 11.09 20.28
CA GLY A 184 6.38 10.26 21.09
C GLY A 184 6.25 9.99 22.62
N ILE A 185 7.34 9.44 23.21
CA ILE A 185 7.41 8.51 24.40
C ILE A 185 8.32 9.02 25.56
N SER A 186 8.00 8.69 26.83
CA SER A 186 8.79 8.93 28.06
C SER A 186 8.89 7.68 28.96
N GLU A 187 9.98 7.50 29.74
CA GLU A 187 10.12 6.43 30.76
C GLU A 187 9.26 6.70 32.01
N VAL A 188 8.60 5.67 32.55
CA VAL A 188 7.56 5.83 33.59
C VAL A 188 7.72 4.92 34.81
N PHE A 189 8.57 3.89 34.77
CA PHE A 189 8.71 2.90 35.85
C PHE A 189 9.85 3.27 36.82
N PHE A 190 11.08 3.37 36.32
CA PHE A 190 12.28 3.56 37.14
C PHE A 190 12.69 5.03 37.24
N VAL A 191 11.85 5.82 37.90
CA VAL A 191 12.08 7.25 38.18
C VAL A 191 12.14 7.52 39.69
N PRO A 192 12.85 8.58 40.16
CA PRO A 192 13.02 8.86 41.59
C PRO A 192 11.70 8.95 42.38
N GLU A 193 10.63 9.40 41.74
CA GLU A 193 9.31 9.60 42.32
C GLU A 193 8.61 8.27 42.68
N ASN A 194 9.02 7.17 42.06
CA ASN A 194 8.37 5.86 42.16
C ASN A 194 9.02 4.91 43.19
N VAL A 195 10.17 5.28 43.76
CA VAL A 195 10.97 4.43 44.68
C VAL A 195 10.12 3.91 45.84
N ASP A 196 9.39 4.79 46.52
CA ASP A 196 8.61 4.44 47.70
C ASP A 196 7.39 3.57 47.35
N TYR A 197 6.83 3.75 46.15
CA TYR A 197 5.64 3.03 45.70
C TYR A 197 5.95 1.56 45.38
N TYR A 198 7.06 1.29 44.69
CA TYR A 198 7.41 -0.07 44.27
C TYR A 198 8.28 -0.83 45.28
N ARG A 199 8.73 -0.19 46.37
CA ARG A 199 9.60 -0.82 47.38
C ARG A 199 9.03 -2.15 47.87
N SER A 200 7.80 -2.15 48.37
CA SER A 200 7.18 -3.36 48.93
C SER A 200 6.98 -4.45 47.88
N TYR A 201 6.59 -4.06 46.66
CA TYR A 201 6.37 -4.98 45.55
C TYR A 201 7.66 -5.72 45.17
N TYR A 202 8.76 -5.00 44.96
CA TYR A 202 10.02 -5.63 44.57
C TYR A 202 10.64 -6.42 45.72
N THR A 203 10.52 -5.98 46.98
CA THR A 203 10.94 -6.80 48.14
C THR A 203 10.28 -8.17 48.10
N GLU A 204 8.96 -8.21 47.94
CA GLU A 204 8.20 -9.47 47.92
C GLU A 204 8.53 -10.30 46.67
N ALA A 205 8.61 -9.68 45.49
CA ALA A 205 8.97 -10.35 44.24
C ALA A 205 10.37 -10.99 44.30
N ILE A 206 11.34 -10.28 44.89
CA ILE A 206 12.71 -10.77 45.05
C ILE A 206 12.76 -11.91 46.07
N GLN A 207 12.05 -11.83 47.19
CA GLN A 207 11.96 -12.93 48.15
C GLN A 207 11.37 -14.20 47.52
N ASN A 208 10.30 -14.06 46.74
CA ASN A 208 9.70 -15.18 46.00
C ASN A 208 10.68 -15.75 44.96
N ALA A 209 11.40 -14.89 44.23
CA ALA A 209 12.40 -15.33 43.26
C ALA A 209 13.55 -16.09 43.92
N ILE A 210 14.05 -15.61 45.06
CA ILE A 210 15.09 -16.30 45.84
C ILE A 210 14.62 -17.69 46.27
N ALA A 211 13.38 -17.81 46.75
CA ALA A 211 12.82 -19.10 47.14
C ALA A 211 12.73 -20.08 45.95
N MET A 212 12.30 -19.60 44.77
CA MET A 212 12.24 -20.41 43.55
C MET A 212 13.63 -20.87 43.08
N VAL A 213 14.63 -19.98 43.10
CA VAL A 213 16.01 -20.33 42.73
C VAL A 213 16.61 -21.30 43.75
N GLU A 214 16.32 -21.13 45.04
CA GLU A 214 16.77 -22.03 46.10
C GLU A 214 16.19 -23.44 45.93
N GLU A 215 14.93 -23.56 45.52
CA GLU A 215 14.28 -24.84 45.23
C GLU A 215 14.88 -25.52 44.01
N GLU A 216 15.09 -24.79 42.91
CA GLU A 216 15.63 -25.35 41.66
C GLU A 216 17.09 -25.78 41.81
N LEU A 217 17.89 -25.01 42.57
CA LEU A 217 19.31 -25.30 42.81
C LEU A 217 19.55 -26.23 44.01
N ARG A 218 18.52 -26.90 44.55
CA ARG A 218 18.63 -27.71 45.78
C ARG A 218 19.73 -28.78 45.76
N ASP A 219 20.04 -29.31 44.57
CA ASP A 219 21.02 -30.38 44.36
C ASP A 219 22.35 -29.87 43.75
N SER A 220 22.50 -28.54 43.59
CA SER A 220 23.69 -27.91 43.03
C SER A 220 24.74 -27.62 44.11
N GLU A 221 26.00 -27.97 43.85
CA GLU A 221 27.13 -27.64 44.73
C GLU A 221 27.42 -26.13 44.79
N ASP A 222 26.99 -25.38 43.77
CA ASP A 222 27.19 -23.93 43.65
C ASP A 222 25.98 -23.11 44.18
N LYS A 223 24.98 -23.76 44.80
CA LYS A 223 23.73 -23.11 45.25
C LYS A 223 23.97 -21.82 46.03
N GLU A 224 24.82 -21.85 47.06
CA GLU A 224 25.03 -20.69 47.93
C GLU A 224 25.73 -19.53 47.22
N LEU A 225 26.63 -19.82 46.27
CA LEU A 225 27.28 -18.78 45.47
C LEU A 225 26.24 -17.98 44.66
N TYR A 226 25.31 -18.66 43.99
CA TYR A 226 24.27 -18.01 43.20
C TYR A 226 23.24 -17.27 44.07
N LEU A 227 22.83 -17.88 45.20
CA LEU A 227 21.88 -17.24 46.12
C LEU A 227 22.47 -16.00 46.79
N GLU A 228 23.75 -16.01 47.16
CA GLU A 228 24.44 -14.84 47.72
C GLU A 228 24.47 -13.70 46.69
N LYS A 229 24.87 -13.99 45.45
CA LYS A 229 24.88 -13.00 44.37
C LYS A 229 23.49 -12.43 44.06
N PHE A 230 22.46 -13.28 44.11
CA PHE A 230 21.10 -12.85 43.83
C PHE A 230 20.51 -12.00 44.97
N ARG A 231 20.82 -12.33 46.23
CA ARG A 231 20.47 -11.49 47.39
C ARG A 231 21.17 -10.14 47.36
N GLU A 232 22.44 -10.08 46.95
CA GLU A 232 23.21 -8.85 46.81
C GLU A 232 22.58 -7.93 45.73
N PHE A 233 22.22 -8.50 44.58
CA PHE A 233 21.54 -7.77 43.51
C PHE A 233 20.13 -7.29 43.92
N GLY A 234 19.37 -8.16 44.59
CA GLY A 234 17.99 -7.91 44.99
C GLY A 234 17.82 -7.19 46.33
N SER A 235 18.89 -6.63 46.91
CA SER A 235 18.76 -5.95 48.20
C SER A 235 17.89 -4.69 48.09
N GLU A 236 17.09 -4.39 49.11
CA GLU A 236 16.20 -3.22 49.12
C GLU A 236 16.95 -1.89 48.92
N GLU A 237 18.22 -1.84 49.33
CA GLU A 237 19.06 -0.64 49.23
C GLU A 237 19.62 -0.43 47.81
N THR A 238 19.79 -1.50 47.03
CA THR A 238 20.55 -1.45 45.77
C THR A 238 19.68 -1.67 44.55
N PHE A 239 18.63 -2.50 44.63
CA PHE A 239 17.89 -2.95 43.45
C PHE A 239 17.29 -1.78 42.67
N PHE A 240 16.44 -0.97 43.31
CA PHE A 240 15.71 0.09 42.60
C PHE A 240 16.67 1.17 42.07
N GLN A 241 17.69 1.55 42.86
CA GLN A 241 18.72 2.49 42.44
C GLN A 241 19.53 1.96 41.25
N THR A 242 19.88 0.67 41.26
CA THR A 242 20.58 0.00 40.15
C THR A 242 19.71 0.01 38.90
N MET A 243 18.42 -0.31 39.01
CA MET A 243 17.50 -0.27 37.87
C MET A 243 17.34 1.14 37.30
N MET A 244 17.27 2.17 38.14
CA MET A 244 17.28 3.57 37.71
C MET A 244 18.56 3.93 36.93
N GLU A 245 19.73 3.53 37.45
CA GLU A 245 21.02 3.79 36.80
C GLU A 245 21.22 3.06 35.48
N LEU A 246 20.59 1.88 35.34
CA LEU A 246 20.59 1.07 34.12
C LEU A 246 19.58 1.56 33.08
N ALA A 247 18.42 2.05 33.53
CA ALA A 247 17.40 2.64 32.65
C ALA A 247 17.75 4.06 32.18
N ALA A 248 18.64 4.76 32.90
CA ALA A 248 19.11 6.08 32.52
C ALA A 248 19.88 6.04 31.18
N PRO A 249 19.60 6.97 30.25
CA PRO A 249 20.26 7.00 28.94
C PRO A 249 21.77 7.23 29.08
N ARG A 250 22.57 6.48 28.30
CA ARG A 250 24.03 6.61 28.24
C ARG A 250 24.54 6.73 26.80
N GLU A 251 25.01 7.92 26.47
CA GLU A 251 25.64 8.21 25.18
C GLU A 251 26.99 7.48 25.02
N PRO A 252 27.39 7.10 23.78
CA PRO A 252 26.77 7.44 22.49
C PRO A 252 25.75 6.40 21.97
N LEU A 253 25.38 5.42 22.81
CA LEU A 253 24.53 4.29 22.41
C LEU A 253 23.09 4.40 22.95
N ALA A 254 22.69 5.58 23.44
CA ALA A 254 21.35 5.81 23.91
C ALA A 254 20.37 5.80 22.73
N VAL A 255 19.36 4.93 22.79
CA VAL A 255 18.28 4.81 21.81
C VAL A 255 16.95 4.65 22.54
N ILE A 256 15.84 4.95 21.88
CA ILE A 256 14.51 4.72 22.45
C ILE A 256 14.27 3.21 22.51
N CYS A 257 14.06 2.69 23.73
CA CYS A 257 13.72 1.30 23.99
C CYS A 257 12.20 1.17 24.22
N HIS A 258 11.61 0.02 23.89
CA HIS A 258 10.17 -0.22 24.04
C HIS A 258 9.66 -0.07 25.49
N GLY A 259 10.51 -0.27 26.50
CA GLY A 259 10.17 -0.13 27.93
C GLY A 259 9.34 -1.28 28.53
N ASP A 260 8.66 -2.07 27.69
CA ASP A 260 7.87 -3.26 28.07
C ASP A 260 7.93 -4.31 26.95
N CYS A 261 9.16 -4.71 26.58
CA CYS A 261 9.47 -5.55 25.43
C CYS A 261 9.30 -7.05 25.74
N TRP A 262 8.07 -7.49 25.95
CA TRP A 262 7.73 -8.91 26.11
C TRP A 262 6.73 -9.35 25.05
N THR A 263 6.62 -10.67 24.83
CA THR A 263 5.93 -11.26 23.67
C THR A 263 4.50 -10.75 23.48
N ASN A 264 3.78 -10.45 24.56
CA ASN A 264 2.39 -9.97 24.49
C ASN A 264 2.24 -8.53 23.99
N ASN A 265 3.31 -7.74 24.07
CA ASN A 265 3.34 -6.36 23.57
C ASN A 265 3.98 -6.24 22.18
N LEU A 266 4.60 -7.32 21.69
CA LEU A 266 5.09 -7.41 20.33
C LEU A 266 3.94 -7.82 19.42
N LEU A 267 3.11 -6.85 19.07
CA LEU A 267 2.06 -7.02 18.07
C LEU A 267 2.66 -6.78 16.68
N PHE A 268 2.68 -7.82 15.85
CA PHE A 268 3.10 -7.69 14.47
C PHE A 268 1.98 -7.06 13.65
N ARG A 269 1.98 -5.72 13.53
CA ARG A 269 1.10 -5.01 12.60
C ARG A 269 1.75 -4.99 11.23
N PHE A 270 1.34 -5.91 10.39
CA PHE A 270 1.65 -5.84 8.96
C PHE A 270 0.88 -4.64 8.38
N VAL A 271 1.55 -3.75 7.65
CA VAL A 271 0.92 -2.61 6.97
C VAL A 271 0.20 -3.12 5.73
N ASN A 272 -0.81 -3.96 5.95
CA ASN A 272 -1.65 -4.57 4.95
C ASN A 272 -3.08 -4.56 5.47
N VAL A 273 -3.97 -3.80 4.81
CA VAL A 273 -5.38 -3.67 5.25
C VAL A 273 -6.15 -4.99 5.06
N PHE A 274 -5.73 -5.81 4.09
CA PHE A 274 -6.43 -7.04 3.71
C PHE A 274 -5.86 -8.26 4.42
N PHE A 275 -4.54 -8.45 4.39
CA PHE A 275 -3.90 -9.65 4.91
C PHE A 275 -3.21 -9.37 6.24
N VAL A 276 -4.01 -9.30 7.32
CA VAL A 276 -3.57 -9.16 8.72
C VAL A 276 -4.29 -10.18 9.62
N PRO A 277 -3.66 -10.63 10.73
CA PRO A 277 -4.22 -11.66 11.61
C PRO A 277 -5.65 -11.36 12.08
N GLU A 278 -5.98 -10.09 12.30
CA GLU A 278 -7.27 -9.63 12.82
C GLU A 278 -8.42 -9.81 11.81
N ASN A 279 -8.12 -9.90 10.51
CA ASN A 279 -9.12 -10.02 9.44
C ASN A 279 -9.14 -11.41 8.78
N VAL A 280 -8.34 -12.38 9.26
CA VAL A 280 -8.18 -13.70 8.62
C VAL A 280 -9.53 -14.38 8.43
N ASP A 281 -10.38 -14.43 9.46
CA ASP A 281 -11.65 -15.18 9.40
C ASP A 281 -12.63 -14.59 8.37
N TYR A 282 -12.62 -13.27 8.20
CA TYR A 282 -13.45 -12.59 7.20
C TYR A 282 -12.96 -12.90 5.77
N TYR A 283 -11.68 -12.69 5.51
CA TYR A 283 -11.09 -12.89 4.18
C TYR A 283 -10.95 -14.36 3.80
N ARG A 284 -10.90 -15.28 4.77
CA ARG A 284 -10.88 -16.72 4.51
C ARG A 284 -12.07 -17.14 3.67
N SER A 285 -13.30 -16.80 4.10
CA SER A 285 -14.52 -17.13 3.35
C SER A 285 -14.51 -16.52 1.94
N TYR A 286 -14.08 -15.26 1.82
CA TYR A 286 -14.04 -14.54 0.55
C TYR A 286 -13.07 -15.19 -0.44
N TYR A 287 -11.82 -15.42 -0.02
CA TYR A 287 -10.80 -15.98 -0.90
C TYR A 287 -11.01 -17.47 -1.16
N THR A 288 -11.59 -18.23 -0.23
CA THR A 288 -12.01 -19.62 -0.51
C THR A 288 -12.97 -19.66 -1.69
N GLU A 289 -13.97 -18.76 -1.75
CA GLU A 289 -14.89 -18.67 -2.90
C GLU A 289 -14.18 -18.15 -4.17
N ALA A 290 -13.31 -17.14 -4.06
CA ALA A 290 -12.57 -16.58 -5.20
C ALA A 290 -11.65 -17.62 -5.86
N ILE A 291 -10.95 -18.41 -5.05
CA ILE A 291 -10.05 -19.49 -5.49
C ILE A 291 -10.85 -20.61 -6.12
N GLN A 292 -11.96 -21.05 -5.52
CA GLN A 292 -12.83 -22.07 -6.12
C GLN A 292 -13.37 -21.65 -7.48
N ASN A 293 -13.80 -20.39 -7.60
CA ASN A 293 -14.25 -19.82 -8.86
C ASN A 293 -13.13 -19.83 -9.91
N ALA A 294 -11.92 -19.38 -9.54
CA ALA A 294 -10.78 -19.36 -10.44
C ALA A 294 -10.36 -20.78 -10.87
N ILE A 295 -10.34 -21.76 -9.96
CA ILE A 295 -10.05 -23.17 -10.27
C ILE A 295 -11.07 -23.71 -11.27
N ALA A 296 -12.36 -23.44 -11.09
CA ALA A 296 -13.40 -23.87 -12.03
C ALA A 296 -13.19 -23.24 -13.43
N MET A 297 -12.76 -21.97 -13.49
CA MET A 297 -12.42 -21.32 -14.76
C MET A 297 -11.26 -22.02 -15.47
N VAL A 298 -10.20 -22.35 -14.74
CA VAL A 298 -9.01 -23.03 -15.28
C VAL A 298 -9.34 -24.45 -15.71
N GLU A 299 -10.14 -25.18 -14.91
CA GLU A 299 -10.56 -26.54 -15.22
C GLU A 299 -11.40 -26.60 -16.50
N GLU A 300 -12.29 -25.63 -16.72
CA GLU A 300 -13.10 -25.55 -17.93
C GLU A 300 -12.27 -25.16 -19.16
N GLU A 301 -11.37 -24.19 -19.04
CA GLU A 301 -10.51 -23.76 -20.15
C GLU A 301 -9.54 -24.87 -20.58
N LEU A 302 -9.04 -25.65 -19.62
CA LEU A 302 -8.11 -26.78 -19.85
C LEU A 302 -8.81 -28.13 -20.02
N ARG A 303 -10.14 -28.18 -20.22
CA ARG A 303 -10.91 -29.43 -20.26
C ARG A 303 -10.37 -30.51 -21.22
N ASP A 304 -9.75 -30.07 -22.31
CA ASP A 304 -9.22 -30.93 -23.39
C ASP A 304 -7.67 -31.06 -23.33
N SER A 305 -7.02 -30.49 -22.31
CA SER A 305 -5.56 -30.52 -22.11
C SER A 305 -5.11 -31.79 -21.36
N GLU A 306 -4.03 -32.43 -21.83
CA GLU A 306 -3.43 -33.58 -21.15
C GLU A 306 -2.74 -33.18 -19.83
N ASP A 307 -2.24 -31.94 -19.74
CA ASP A 307 -1.53 -31.41 -18.57
C ASP A 307 -2.47 -30.73 -17.55
N LYS A 308 -3.80 -30.84 -17.73
CA LYS A 308 -4.80 -30.17 -16.89
C LYS A 308 -4.58 -30.42 -15.40
N GLU A 309 -4.36 -31.67 -14.99
CA GLU A 309 -4.23 -32.00 -13.57
C GLU A 309 -2.96 -31.44 -12.94
N LEU A 310 -1.85 -31.32 -13.69
CA LEU A 310 -0.61 -30.69 -13.23
C LEU A 310 -0.88 -29.24 -12.81
N TYR A 311 -1.52 -28.46 -13.68
CA TYR A 311 -1.83 -27.06 -13.41
C TYR A 311 -2.85 -26.89 -12.27
N LEU A 312 -3.88 -27.74 -12.23
CA LEU A 312 -4.90 -27.66 -11.18
C LEU A 312 -4.37 -28.11 -9.81
N GLU A 313 -3.48 -29.11 -9.74
CA GLU A 313 -2.83 -29.53 -8.49
C GLU A 313 -2.02 -28.38 -7.89
N LYS A 314 -1.16 -27.75 -8.69
CA LYS A 314 -0.36 -26.59 -8.26
C LYS A 314 -1.19 -25.40 -7.87
N PHE A 315 -2.26 -25.12 -8.60
CA PHE A 315 -3.14 -24.00 -8.24
C PHE A 315 -3.92 -24.28 -6.95
N ARG A 316 -4.36 -25.53 -6.71
CA ARG A 316 -5.01 -25.94 -5.46
C ARG A 316 -4.07 -25.89 -4.26
N GLU A 317 -2.79 -26.24 -4.45
CA GLU A 317 -1.75 -26.16 -3.41
C GLU A 317 -1.58 -24.70 -2.94
N PHE A 318 -1.35 -23.78 -3.89
CA PHE A 318 -1.28 -22.34 -3.62
C PHE A 318 -2.57 -21.80 -2.98
N GLY A 319 -3.72 -22.20 -3.51
CA GLY A 319 -5.03 -21.73 -3.08
C GLY A 319 -5.58 -22.40 -1.82
N SER A 320 -4.80 -23.25 -1.15
CA SER A 320 -5.25 -23.89 0.08
C SER A 320 -5.40 -22.87 1.22
N GLU A 321 -6.34 -23.10 2.14
CA GLU A 321 -6.61 -22.17 3.24
C GLU A 321 -5.39 -21.94 4.14
N GLU A 322 -4.51 -22.94 4.27
CA GLU A 322 -3.29 -22.86 5.08
C GLU A 322 -2.18 -22.06 4.39
N THR A 323 -2.04 -22.21 3.06
CA THR A 323 -0.95 -21.60 2.30
C THR A 323 -1.27 -20.18 1.84
N PHE A 324 -2.44 -19.96 1.25
CA PHE A 324 -2.74 -18.73 0.54
C PHE A 324 -2.56 -17.48 1.41
N PHE A 325 -3.21 -17.45 2.58
CA PHE A 325 -3.20 -16.26 3.43
C PHE A 325 -1.80 -15.96 3.97
N GLN A 326 -1.08 -17.00 4.43
CA GLN A 326 0.29 -16.88 4.93
C GLN A 326 1.22 -16.35 3.84
N THR A 327 1.16 -16.93 2.63
CA THR A 327 1.95 -16.47 1.48
C THR A 327 1.65 -15.02 1.14
N MET A 328 0.37 -14.62 1.06
CA MET A 328 0.00 -13.24 0.74
C MET A 328 0.47 -12.24 1.82
N MET A 329 0.39 -12.62 3.10
CA MET A 329 0.94 -11.82 4.21
C MET A 329 2.46 -11.62 4.08
N GLU A 330 3.20 -12.72 3.87
CA GLU A 330 4.66 -12.71 3.75
C GLU A 330 5.14 -11.90 2.54
N LEU A 331 4.46 -12.05 1.40
CA LEU A 331 4.82 -11.33 0.18
C LEU A 331 4.55 -9.82 0.27
N ALA A 332 3.51 -9.44 1.01
CA ALA A 332 3.15 -8.04 1.23
C ALA A 332 4.01 -7.35 2.31
N ALA A 333 4.69 -8.11 3.17
CA ALA A 333 5.55 -7.55 4.20
C ALA A 333 6.77 -6.85 3.58
N PRO A 334 7.18 -5.67 4.11
CA PRO A 334 8.36 -4.98 3.64
C PRO A 334 9.62 -5.80 3.92
N ARG A 335 10.50 -5.90 2.92
CA ARG A 335 11.82 -6.52 3.05
C ARG A 335 12.91 -5.56 2.54
N GLU A 336 13.83 -5.22 3.43
CA GLU A 336 15.00 -4.42 3.09
C GLU A 336 16.02 -5.21 2.26
N PRO A 337 16.80 -4.56 1.39
CA PRO A 337 16.89 -3.10 1.20
C PRO A 337 15.87 -2.52 0.20
N LEU A 338 15.09 -3.37 -0.48
CA LEU A 338 14.26 -2.93 -1.61
C LEU A 338 12.92 -2.33 -1.24
N ALA A 339 12.46 -2.42 0.01
CA ALA A 339 11.15 -1.91 0.38
C ALA A 339 11.01 -0.40 0.06
N VAL A 340 9.89 0.00 -0.54
CA VAL A 340 9.58 1.37 -0.97
C VAL A 340 8.13 1.68 -0.67
N ILE A 341 7.77 2.97 -0.75
CA ILE A 341 6.36 3.35 -0.81
C ILE A 341 5.86 2.96 -2.21
N CYS A 342 5.06 1.90 -2.26
CA CYS A 342 4.36 1.42 -3.44
C CYS A 342 3.03 2.15 -3.58
N HIS A 343 2.55 2.29 -4.80
CA HIS A 343 1.21 2.79 -5.09
C HIS A 343 0.16 1.73 -4.72
N GLY A 344 0.45 0.44 -4.94
CA GLY A 344 -0.35 -0.69 -4.47
C GLY A 344 -1.64 -0.99 -5.24
N ASP A 345 -1.96 -0.21 -6.29
CA ASP A 345 -3.10 -0.42 -7.17
C ASP A 345 -2.79 -0.01 -8.63
N CYS A 346 -1.65 -0.47 -9.14
CA CYS A 346 -1.11 -0.05 -10.44
C CYS A 346 -1.74 -0.79 -11.62
N TRP A 347 -3.04 -0.60 -11.86
CA TRP A 347 -3.75 -1.15 -13.02
C TRP A 347 -4.33 -0.06 -13.92
N THR A 348 -4.83 -0.45 -15.09
CA THR A 348 -5.22 0.45 -16.17
C THR A 348 -6.15 1.61 -15.76
N ASN A 349 -7.05 1.38 -14.80
CA ASN A 349 -8.01 2.39 -14.33
C ASN A 349 -7.42 3.47 -13.42
N ASN A 350 -6.17 3.32 -12.99
CA ASN A 350 -5.49 4.31 -12.15
C ASN A 350 -4.38 5.05 -12.91
N LEU A 351 -4.31 4.87 -14.24
CA LEU A 351 -3.29 5.43 -15.11
C LEU A 351 -3.95 6.30 -16.18
N LEU A 352 -3.60 7.57 -16.21
CA LEU A 352 -4.12 8.55 -17.17
C LEU A 352 -3.00 9.04 -18.08
N PHE A 353 -3.23 9.04 -19.38
CA PHE A 353 -2.25 9.44 -20.40
C PHE A 353 -2.74 10.65 -21.19
N ARG A 354 -1.84 11.57 -21.52
CA ARG A 354 -2.09 12.65 -22.47
C ARG A 354 -1.24 12.44 -23.70
N PHE A 355 -1.86 12.52 -24.87
CA PHE A 355 -1.20 12.30 -26.16
C PHE A 355 -1.02 13.62 -26.91
N VAL A 356 0.12 13.79 -27.58
CA VAL A 356 0.40 14.92 -28.47
C VAL A 356 0.95 14.36 -29.78
N ASN A 357 0.26 14.65 -30.89
CA ASN A 357 0.62 14.11 -32.22
C ASN A 357 0.66 12.58 -32.33
N GLY A 358 -0.03 11.86 -31.43
CA GLY A 358 -0.06 10.40 -31.39
C GLY A 358 0.90 9.78 -30.37
N ASP A 359 1.88 10.54 -29.89
CA ASP A 359 2.86 10.07 -28.90
C ASP A 359 2.40 10.39 -27.47
N ILE A 360 2.81 9.55 -26.52
CA ILE A 360 2.55 9.80 -25.09
C ILE A 360 3.39 10.99 -24.63
N ALA A 361 2.74 12.06 -24.20
CA ALA A 361 3.41 13.26 -23.71
C ALA A 361 3.55 13.25 -22.17
N GLU A 362 2.48 12.87 -21.46
CA GLU A 362 2.41 12.92 -20.00
C GLU A 362 1.56 11.78 -19.45
N MET A 363 1.82 11.45 -18.19
CA MET A 363 1.08 10.45 -17.44
C MET A 363 0.79 10.95 -16.02
N TYR A 364 -0.34 10.52 -15.46
CA TYR A 364 -0.66 10.65 -14.04
C TYR A 364 -1.08 9.29 -13.46
N MET A 365 -0.69 9.07 -12.22
CA MET A 365 -1.18 7.97 -11.38
C MET A 365 -2.17 8.54 -10.36
N VAL A 366 -3.26 7.83 -10.12
CA VAL A 366 -4.35 8.24 -9.21
C VAL A 366 -4.76 7.08 -8.32
N ASP A 367 -5.52 7.35 -7.27
CA ASP A 367 -6.02 6.34 -6.33
C ASP A 367 -4.93 5.65 -5.48
N PHE A 368 -4.46 6.37 -4.45
CA PHE A 368 -3.40 5.90 -3.54
C PHE A 368 -3.96 5.19 -2.29
N GLN A 369 -5.16 4.62 -2.37
CA GLN A 369 -5.82 3.94 -1.26
C GLN A 369 -5.10 2.67 -0.80
N LEU A 370 -4.44 1.98 -1.74
CA LEU A 370 -3.64 0.79 -1.48
C LEU A 370 -2.15 1.07 -1.27
N ALA A 371 -1.77 2.36 -1.20
CA ALA A 371 -0.39 2.76 -0.99
C ALA A 371 0.16 2.16 0.29
N ARG A 372 1.35 1.57 0.22
CA ARG A 372 1.94 0.79 1.31
C ARG A 372 3.45 0.78 1.23
N TYR A 373 4.08 0.46 2.37
CA TYR A 373 5.51 0.19 2.41
C TYR A 373 5.77 -1.30 2.15
N ALA A 374 6.31 -1.63 0.96
CA ALA A 374 6.49 -3.02 0.51
C ALA A 374 7.55 -3.14 -0.60
N SER A 375 7.78 -4.35 -1.12
CA SER A 375 8.68 -4.55 -2.28
C SER A 375 8.13 -3.85 -3.53
N PRO A 376 8.96 -3.13 -4.32
CA PRO A 376 8.54 -2.50 -5.58
C PRO A 376 8.01 -3.53 -6.58
N ALA A 377 8.42 -4.79 -6.43
CA ALA A 377 7.95 -5.90 -7.23
C ALA A 377 6.43 -6.09 -7.14
N LEU A 378 5.76 -5.64 -6.07
CA LEU A 378 4.30 -5.71 -5.96
C LEU A 378 3.61 -4.84 -7.01
N ASP A 379 4.07 -3.60 -7.20
CA ASP A 379 3.55 -2.71 -8.25
C ASP A 379 3.92 -3.24 -9.65
N LEU A 380 5.10 -3.87 -9.78
CA LEU A 380 5.50 -4.50 -11.04
C LEU A 380 4.58 -5.67 -11.42
N VAL A 381 4.29 -6.60 -10.50
CA VAL A 381 3.38 -7.72 -10.81
C VAL A 381 1.96 -7.24 -11.09
N TYR A 382 1.51 -6.15 -10.46
CA TYR A 382 0.26 -5.46 -10.81
C TYR A 382 0.25 -5.06 -12.28
N VAL A 383 1.27 -4.31 -12.72
CA VAL A 383 1.36 -3.85 -14.12
C VAL A 383 1.49 -5.04 -15.06
N MET A 384 2.42 -5.97 -14.81
CA MET A 384 2.70 -7.07 -15.73
C MET A 384 1.53 -8.04 -15.87
N TYR A 385 0.89 -8.44 -14.77
CA TYR A 385 -0.14 -9.47 -14.83
C TYR A 385 -1.54 -8.92 -15.10
N LEU A 386 -1.85 -7.68 -14.69
CA LEU A 386 -3.16 -7.10 -14.97
C LEU A 386 -3.21 -6.41 -16.33
N CYS A 387 -2.15 -5.66 -16.68
CA CYS A 387 -2.16 -4.79 -17.86
C CYS A 387 -1.61 -5.43 -19.13
N LEU A 388 -0.88 -6.53 -19.06
CA LEU A 388 -0.33 -7.23 -20.23
C LEU A 388 -0.96 -8.63 -20.42
N GLY A 389 -0.97 -9.08 -21.67
CA GLY A 389 -1.26 -10.48 -22.03
C GLY A 389 -0.02 -11.38 -21.94
N ARG A 390 -0.24 -12.70 -21.93
CA ARG A 390 0.84 -13.71 -21.86
C ARG A 390 1.89 -13.56 -22.96
N GLU A 391 1.46 -13.37 -24.21
CA GLU A 391 2.38 -13.19 -25.34
C GLU A 391 3.25 -11.94 -25.20
N GLN A 392 2.66 -10.83 -24.72
CA GLN A 392 3.40 -9.59 -24.45
C GLN A 392 4.43 -9.79 -23.34
N ARG A 393 4.08 -10.47 -22.24
CA ARG A 393 5.01 -10.79 -21.16
C ARG A 393 6.14 -11.70 -21.64
N ALA A 394 5.82 -12.77 -22.36
CA ALA A 394 6.83 -13.67 -22.91
C ALA A 394 7.84 -12.94 -23.82
N ALA A 395 7.39 -11.96 -24.59
CA ALA A 395 8.23 -11.19 -25.50
C ALA A 395 9.02 -10.05 -24.81
N HIS A 396 8.46 -9.41 -23.78
CA HIS A 396 8.97 -8.11 -23.29
C HIS A 396 9.34 -8.05 -21.81
N LEU A 397 8.94 -9.03 -20.99
CA LEU A 397 9.14 -8.97 -19.53
C LEU A 397 10.61 -8.70 -19.12
N PRO A 398 11.63 -9.39 -19.70
CA PRO A 398 13.03 -9.09 -19.35
C PRO A 398 13.42 -7.64 -19.64
N SER A 399 13.07 -7.13 -20.83
CA SER A 399 13.38 -5.75 -21.23
C SER A 399 12.63 -4.69 -20.44
N LEU A 400 11.43 -5.02 -19.95
CA LEU A 400 10.64 -4.11 -19.12
C LEU A 400 11.21 -4.04 -17.69
N LEU A 401 11.61 -5.17 -17.11
CA LEU A 401 12.29 -5.20 -15.80
C LEU A 401 13.63 -4.48 -15.87
N GLU A 402 14.39 -4.70 -16.93
CA GLU A 402 15.67 -4.03 -17.15
C GLU A 402 15.49 -2.51 -17.22
N TYR A 403 14.53 -2.04 -18.03
CA TYR A 403 14.23 -0.62 -18.14
C TYR A 403 13.75 0.01 -16.83
N TYR A 404 12.89 -0.69 -16.08
CA TYR A 404 12.47 -0.24 -14.75
C TYR A 404 13.68 -0.06 -13.83
N THR A 405 14.61 -1.03 -13.82
CA THR A 405 15.82 -0.97 -13.00
C THR A 405 16.75 0.15 -13.43
N ASP A 406 16.93 0.38 -14.73
CA ASP A 406 17.75 1.47 -15.26
C ASP A 406 17.24 2.83 -14.78
N GLU A 407 15.93 3.08 -14.92
CA GLU A 407 15.32 4.33 -14.48
C GLU A 407 15.32 4.47 -12.95
N LEU A 408 15.12 3.37 -12.21
CA LEU A 408 15.18 3.36 -10.74
C LEU A 408 16.59 3.72 -10.26
N HIS A 409 17.62 3.03 -10.78
CA HIS A 409 19.01 3.25 -10.41
C HIS A 409 19.44 4.68 -10.73
N ALA A 410 19.17 5.15 -11.95
CA ALA A 410 19.51 6.50 -12.37
C ALA A 410 18.85 7.55 -11.46
N ARG A 411 17.56 7.36 -11.12
CA ARG A 411 16.85 8.31 -10.28
C ARG A 411 17.33 8.31 -8.83
N VAL A 412 17.62 7.15 -8.27
CA VAL A 412 18.19 7.07 -6.91
C VAL A 412 19.60 7.70 -6.89
N ALA A 413 20.41 7.47 -7.92
CA ALA A 413 21.74 8.06 -8.06
C ALA A 413 21.69 9.61 -8.11
N ASP A 414 20.72 10.19 -8.82
CA ASP A 414 20.49 11.66 -8.85
C ASP A 414 20.17 12.23 -7.46
N MET A 415 19.60 11.43 -6.56
CA MET A 415 19.24 11.81 -5.20
C MET A 415 20.17 11.17 -4.17
N SER A 416 21.42 10.92 -4.55
CA SER A 416 22.42 10.35 -3.66
C SER A 416 23.82 10.95 -3.80
N ASP A 417 24.61 10.75 -2.75
CA ASP A 417 26.02 11.12 -2.71
C ASP A 417 26.87 10.03 -3.40
N GLU A 418 27.99 10.44 -4.01
CA GLU A 418 28.84 9.54 -4.82
C GLU A 418 29.43 8.37 -4.03
N ASP A 419 29.59 8.52 -2.71
CA ASP A 419 30.11 7.47 -1.83
C ASP A 419 29.02 6.55 -1.26
N SER A 420 27.74 6.75 -1.63
CA SER A 420 26.63 5.96 -1.11
C SER A 420 26.63 4.51 -1.62
N SER A 421 25.86 3.64 -0.94
CA SER A 421 25.71 2.24 -1.35
C SER A 421 25.17 2.09 -2.78
N PHE A 422 24.37 3.04 -3.28
CA PHE A 422 23.82 3.02 -4.65
C PHE A 422 24.86 3.23 -5.75
N HIS A 423 26.00 3.83 -5.41
CA HIS A 423 27.14 4.00 -6.30
C HIS A 423 28.19 2.89 -6.16
N THR A 424 28.09 2.07 -5.10
CA THR A 424 29.09 1.04 -4.78
C THR A 424 28.48 -0.37 -4.80
N THR A 425 27.81 -0.78 -3.72
CA THR A 425 27.35 -2.15 -3.48
C THR A 425 25.99 -2.47 -4.10
N LEU A 426 25.10 -1.48 -4.23
CA LEU A 426 23.80 -1.58 -4.89
C LEU A 426 23.84 -0.83 -6.23
N ASN A 427 24.87 -1.12 -7.04
CA ASN A 427 24.98 -0.60 -8.39
C ASN A 427 23.88 -1.19 -9.31
N ARG A 428 23.78 -0.66 -10.53
CA ARG A 428 22.74 -1.02 -11.51
C ARG A 428 22.59 -2.53 -11.71
N ASP A 429 23.69 -3.25 -11.91
CA ASP A 429 23.62 -4.69 -12.24
C ASP A 429 23.19 -5.52 -11.02
N ALA A 430 23.74 -5.20 -9.84
CA ALA A 430 23.28 -5.81 -8.59
C ALA A 430 21.79 -5.53 -8.34
N LEU A 431 21.34 -4.29 -8.60
CA LEU A 431 19.93 -3.93 -8.47
C LEU A 431 19.05 -4.72 -9.45
N PHE A 432 19.53 -4.97 -10.67
CA PHE A 432 18.78 -5.72 -11.68
C PHE A 432 18.62 -7.20 -11.30
N GLU A 433 19.65 -7.83 -10.74
CA GLU A 433 19.55 -9.18 -10.20
C GLU A 433 18.52 -9.26 -9.07
N ILE A 434 18.59 -8.34 -8.10
CA ILE A 434 17.68 -8.35 -6.95
C ILE A 434 16.23 -8.05 -7.39
N VAL A 435 16.00 -7.11 -8.31
CA VAL A 435 14.66 -6.80 -8.84
C VAL A 435 14.06 -8.01 -9.58
N GLN A 436 14.85 -8.74 -10.36
CA GLN A 436 14.37 -9.95 -11.04
C GLN A 436 13.97 -11.05 -10.05
N ASP A 437 14.78 -11.27 -9.02
CA ASP A 437 14.49 -12.29 -8.02
C ASP A 437 13.29 -11.90 -7.15
N GLU A 438 13.17 -10.62 -6.80
CA GLU A 438 11.97 -10.12 -6.11
C GLU A 438 10.72 -10.19 -6.99
N PHE A 439 10.80 -9.92 -8.29
CA PHE A 439 9.67 -10.09 -9.21
C PHE A 439 9.20 -11.55 -9.25
N LYS A 440 10.12 -12.51 -9.36
CA LYS A 440 9.80 -13.95 -9.30
C LYS A 440 9.14 -14.31 -7.97
N ARG A 441 9.73 -13.88 -6.84
CA ARG A 441 9.19 -14.13 -5.50
C ARG A 441 7.77 -13.56 -5.35
N CYS A 442 7.54 -12.33 -5.79
CA CYS A 442 6.25 -11.66 -5.72
C CYS A 442 5.26 -12.12 -6.79
N SER A 443 5.61 -13.05 -7.68
CA SER A 443 4.70 -13.49 -8.74
C SER A 443 3.45 -14.20 -8.21
N GLN A 444 3.58 -14.93 -7.10
CA GLN A 444 2.46 -15.52 -6.37
C GLN A 444 1.50 -14.46 -5.81
N PHE A 445 2.03 -13.31 -5.36
CA PHE A 445 1.20 -12.18 -4.96
C PHE A 445 0.38 -11.67 -6.15
N GLY A 446 1.03 -11.59 -7.31
CA GLY A 446 0.37 -11.25 -8.56
C GLY A 446 -0.80 -12.18 -8.93
N LEU A 447 -0.65 -13.50 -8.74
CA LEU A 447 -1.76 -14.46 -8.90
C LEU A 447 -2.86 -14.23 -7.85
N GLY A 448 -2.50 -13.99 -6.59
CA GLY A 448 -3.48 -13.70 -5.54
C GLY A 448 -4.32 -12.46 -5.85
N ILE A 449 -3.71 -11.39 -6.37
CA ILE A 449 -4.43 -10.20 -6.84
C ILE A 449 -5.30 -10.50 -8.07
N ALA A 450 -4.84 -11.37 -8.97
CA ALA A 450 -5.58 -11.73 -10.18
C ALA A 450 -6.93 -12.43 -9.87
N LEU A 451 -7.04 -13.11 -8.72
CA LEU A 451 -8.29 -13.74 -8.25
C LEU A 451 -9.44 -12.73 -8.17
N ASP A 452 -9.15 -11.50 -7.74
CA ASP A 452 -10.13 -10.41 -7.68
C ASP A 452 -10.18 -9.61 -8.98
N MET A 453 -9.00 -9.25 -9.48
CA MET A 453 -8.88 -8.24 -10.52
C MET A 453 -9.33 -8.75 -11.88
N TYR A 454 -9.10 -10.03 -12.24
CA TYR A 454 -9.54 -10.54 -13.54
C TYR A 454 -11.08 -10.55 -13.67
N PRO A 455 -11.85 -11.06 -12.68
CA PRO A 455 -13.30 -10.93 -12.70
C PRO A 455 -13.76 -9.46 -12.72
N ILE A 456 -13.18 -8.60 -11.88
CA ILE A 456 -13.51 -7.16 -11.83
C ILE A 456 -13.31 -6.48 -13.19
N MET A 457 -12.17 -6.73 -13.84
CA MET A 457 -11.80 -6.10 -15.10
C MET A 457 -12.69 -6.54 -16.27
N THR A 458 -13.16 -7.79 -16.24
CA THR A 458 -13.83 -8.44 -17.36
C THR A 458 -15.34 -8.60 -17.21
N CYS A 459 -15.88 -8.39 -16.00
CA CYS A 459 -17.32 -8.38 -15.77
C CYS A 459 -18.03 -7.30 -16.59
N ASP A 460 -19.29 -7.55 -16.90
CA ASP A 460 -20.14 -6.53 -17.50
C ASP A 460 -20.56 -5.49 -16.46
N SER A 461 -20.80 -4.25 -16.90
CA SER A 461 -21.09 -3.13 -15.99
C SER A 461 -22.32 -3.37 -15.10
N ASP A 462 -23.27 -4.19 -15.54
CA ASP A 462 -24.44 -4.59 -14.77
C ASP A 462 -24.18 -5.71 -13.75
N GLU A 463 -23.08 -6.45 -13.88
CA GLU A 463 -22.58 -7.46 -12.93
C GLU A 463 -21.76 -6.82 -11.80
N ALA A 464 -21.11 -5.66 -12.04
CA ALA A 464 -20.30 -4.98 -11.02
C ALA A 464 -21.15 -4.38 -9.87
N PRO A 465 -20.67 -4.29 -8.62
CA PRO A 465 -21.37 -3.61 -7.53
C PRO A 465 -21.70 -2.14 -7.87
N ASN A 466 -22.93 -1.68 -7.58
CA ASN A 466 -23.33 -0.29 -7.83
C ASN A 466 -23.19 0.58 -6.58
N LEU A 467 -22.03 1.20 -6.37
CA LEU A 467 -21.72 2.01 -5.18
C LEU A 467 -22.65 3.21 -4.92
N TYR A 468 -23.40 3.67 -5.94
CA TYR A 468 -24.30 4.81 -5.84
C TYR A 468 -25.73 4.44 -5.39
N GLN A 469 -26.02 3.15 -5.19
CA GLN A 469 -27.31 2.71 -4.68
C GLN A 469 -27.39 2.86 -3.16
N THR A 470 -28.44 3.56 -2.71
CA THR A 470 -28.67 3.93 -1.30
C THR A 470 -29.64 3.00 -0.55
N LYS A 471 -30.22 1.98 -1.20
CA LYS A 471 -31.29 1.18 -0.60
C LYS A 471 -30.80 -0.12 0.02
N GLU A 472 -31.13 -0.26 1.31
CA GLU A 472 -31.22 -1.47 2.14
C GLU A 472 -32.16 -2.58 1.56
N SER A 473 -32.46 -2.58 0.26
CA SER A 473 -33.41 -3.52 -0.35
C SER A 473 -32.79 -4.84 -0.81
N GLU A 474 -31.47 -5.02 -0.65
CA GLU A 474 -30.93 -6.34 -0.42
C GLU A 474 -30.74 -6.47 1.08
N VAL A 475 -31.72 -7.09 1.74
CA VAL A 475 -31.53 -7.67 3.06
C VAL A 475 -30.52 -8.81 2.88
N CYS A 476 -29.23 -8.48 2.78
CA CYS A 476 -28.22 -9.42 3.24
C CYS A 476 -28.45 -9.48 4.74
N SER A 477 -29.02 -10.60 5.20
CA SER A 477 -28.96 -10.93 6.62
C SER A 477 -27.53 -10.69 7.11
N SER A 478 -27.37 -10.24 8.35
CA SER A 478 -26.12 -9.78 8.95
C SER A 478 -24.97 -10.81 8.99
N HIS A 479 -25.09 -11.93 8.27
CA HIS A 479 -24.17 -13.06 8.20
C HIS A 479 -23.85 -13.50 6.75
N GLU A 480 -24.36 -12.86 5.70
CA GLU A 480 -23.91 -13.16 4.33
C GLU A 480 -22.61 -12.40 4.04
N CYS A 481 -21.50 -13.14 4.03
CA CYS A 481 -20.18 -12.68 3.59
C CYS A 481 -20.31 -12.05 2.18
N VAL A 482 -19.69 -10.88 1.97
CA VAL A 482 -19.62 -10.30 0.62
C VAL A 482 -18.88 -11.29 -0.27
N LYS A 483 -19.48 -11.62 -1.40
CA LYS A 483 -18.92 -12.59 -2.34
C LYS A 483 -17.95 -11.89 -3.31
N PRO A 484 -16.88 -12.58 -3.74
CA PRO A 484 -16.03 -12.08 -4.82
C PRO A 484 -16.85 -11.88 -6.10
N VAL A 485 -16.42 -10.91 -6.91
CA VAL A 485 -17.02 -10.72 -8.24
C VAL A 485 -16.81 -11.99 -9.05
N TRP A 486 -17.88 -12.50 -9.63
CA TRP A 486 -17.85 -13.66 -10.51
C TRP A 486 -18.32 -13.29 -11.90
N THR A 487 -17.73 -13.89 -12.92
CA THR A 487 -18.16 -13.72 -14.31
C THR A 487 -17.94 -14.99 -15.12
N SER A 488 -18.81 -15.25 -16.09
CA SER A 488 -18.66 -16.36 -17.06
C SER A 488 -17.86 -15.96 -18.31
N ASN A 489 -17.22 -14.78 -18.29
CA ASN A 489 -16.49 -14.22 -19.42
C ASN A 489 -15.31 -15.11 -19.84
N ALA A 490 -15.27 -15.52 -21.12
CA ALA A 490 -14.21 -16.35 -21.67
C ALA A 490 -12.82 -15.68 -21.62
N ALA A 491 -12.75 -14.36 -21.76
CA ALA A 491 -11.49 -13.63 -21.61
C ALA A 491 -10.96 -13.68 -20.17
N CYS A 492 -11.84 -13.67 -19.17
CA CYS A 492 -11.46 -13.88 -17.76
C CYS A 492 -10.84 -15.26 -17.56
N ARG A 493 -11.55 -16.30 -18.02
CA ARG A 493 -11.08 -17.69 -17.91
C ARG A 493 -9.73 -17.88 -18.59
N LYS A 494 -9.58 -17.35 -19.80
CA LYS A 494 -8.33 -17.39 -20.54
C LYS A 494 -7.19 -16.68 -19.81
N LYS A 495 -7.41 -15.46 -19.30
CA LYS A 495 -6.37 -14.71 -18.55
C LYS A 495 -5.94 -15.46 -17.28
N MET A 496 -6.89 -15.98 -16.51
CA MET A 496 -6.59 -16.78 -15.31
C MET A 496 -5.77 -18.02 -15.66
N THR A 497 -6.21 -18.77 -16.68
CA THR A 497 -5.52 -19.98 -17.14
C THR A 497 -4.11 -19.68 -17.65
N ASP A 498 -3.96 -18.64 -18.47
CA ASP A 498 -2.66 -18.23 -19.00
C ASP A 498 -1.67 -17.86 -17.89
N LEU A 499 -2.12 -17.16 -16.84
CA LEU A 499 -1.28 -16.82 -15.70
C LEU A 499 -0.90 -18.04 -14.86
N VAL A 500 -1.86 -18.93 -14.56
CA VAL A 500 -1.57 -20.18 -13.81
C VAL A 500 -0.55 -21.04 -14.56
N GLN A 501 -0.74 -21.23 -15.88
CA GLN A 501 0.22 -21.99 -16.68
C GLN A 501 1.61 -21.33 -16.68
N GLU A 502 1.68 -20.01 -16.89
CA GLU A 502 2.94 -19.26 -16.90
C GLU A 502 3.72 -19.43 -15.58
N LEU A 503 3.03 -19.37 -14.44
CA LEU A 503 3.67 -19.52 -13.14
C LEU A 503 4.10 -20.96 -12.85
N VAL A 504 3.29 -21.97 -13.22
CA VAL A 504 3.66 -23.39 -13.07
C VAL A 504 4.85 -23.74 -13.99
N ASP A 505 4.78 -23.37 -15.26
CA ASP A 505 5.86 -23.62 -16.24
C ASP A 505 7.17 -22.93 -15.82
N GLY A 506 7.06 -21.77 -15.16
CA GLY A 506 8.19 -21.02 -14.61
C GLY A 506 8.72 -21.52 -13.26
N GLY A 507 8.08 -22.52 -12.64
CA GLY A 507 8.44 -23.02 -11.30
C GLY A 507 8.18 -22.02 -10.17
N LEU A 508 7.17 -21.16 -10.34
CA LEU A 508 6.78 -20.10 -9.40
C LEU A 508 5.52 -20.48 -8.57
N LEU A 509 4.96 -21.67 -8.80
CA LEU A 509 3.85 -22.27 -8.05
C LEU A 509 4.17 -23.69 -7.57
#